data_AF-A0A948UM22-F1
#
_entry.id   AF-A0A948UM22-F1
#
_cell.length_a   1.000
_cell.length_b   1.000
_cell.length_c   1.000
_cell.angle_alpha   90.00
_cell.angle_beta   90.00
_cell.angle_gamma   90.00
#
_symmetry.space_group_name_H-M   'P 1'
#
loop_
_entity.id
_entity.type
_entity.pdbx_description
1 polymer ?
#
loop_
_entity_poly.entity_id
_entity_poly.type
_entity_poly.pdbx_seq_one_letter_code
_entity_poly.pdbx_strand_id
1 'polypeptide(L)'
;MPEDVNRAAEEKWFAAYKHALKNVKICQGIGGTLDTIAGNVKRAPKIWLNLSLEWLYRLICEPKRIKRQKVLPVFAAKVLIHRLRRLHR
;
A
#
# COMPACT_ATOMS: atom_id res chain seq x y z
N MET A 1 12.90 0.98 -24.19
CA MET A 1 11.49 1.07 -23.73
C MET A 1 11.34 2.32 -22.89
N PRO A 2 10.28 3.13 -23.05
CA PRO A 2 10.06 4.29 -22.20
C PRO A 2 9.72 3.81 -20.78
N GLU A 3 10.59 4.12 -19.80
CA GLU A 3 10.46 3.69 -18.39
C GLU A 3 9.25 4.31 -17.65
N ASP A 4 8.54 5.21 -18.31
CA ASP A 4 7.58 6.16 -17.76
C ASP A 4 6.12 5.66 -17.77
N VAL A 5 5.80 4.59 -18.50
CA VAL A 5 4.41 4.09 -18.63
C VAL A 5 3.85 3.59 -17.28
N ASN A 6 4.68 2.97 -16.43
CA ASN A 6 4.23 2.28 -15.20
C ASN A 6 4.30 3.11 -13.90
N ARG A 7 4.71 4.39 -13.94
CA ARG A 7 4.81 5.21 -12.72
C ARG A 7 3.45 5.61 -12.16
N ALA A 8 3.38 5.72 -10.82
CA ALA A 8 2.19 6.22 -10.13
C ALA A 8 1.89 7.68 -10.52
N ALA A 9 0.63 8.10 -10.45
CA ALA A 9 0.21 9.45 -10.86
C ALA A 9 0.95 10.55 -10.07
N GLU A 10 1.16 10.35 -8.77
CA GLU A 10 1.93 11.26 -7.91
C GLU A 10 3.38 11.41 -8.37
N GLU A 11 4.03 10.31 -8.76
CA GLU A 11 5.41 10.31 -9.28
C GLU A 11 5.50 11.02 -10.63
N LYS A 12 4.51 10.85 -11.50
CA LYS A 12 4.43 11.56 -12.79
C LYS A 12 4.27 13.06 -12.59
N TRP A 13 3.40 13.47 -11.67
CA TRP A 13 3.23 14.87 -11.32
C TRP A 13 4.53 15.45 -10.74
N PHE A 14 5.15 14.75 -9.79
CA PHE A 14 6.40 15.21 -9.20
C PHE A 14 7.51 15.33 -10.26
N ALA A 15 7.66 14.35 -11.15
CA ALA A 15 8.63 14.40 -12.23
C ALA A 15 8.41 15.61 -13.16
N ALA A 16 7.16 15.97 -13.44
CA ALA A 16 6.81 17.11 -14.30
C ALA A 16 7.06 18.47 -13.62
N TYR A 17 6.79 18.59 -12.31
CA TYR A 17 6.74 19.90 -11.64
C TYR A 17 7.88 20.15 -10.64
N LYS A 18 8.75 19.17 -10.36
CA LYS A 18 9.87 19.31 -9.40
C LYS A 18 10.74 20.54 -9.66
N HIS A 19 10.94 20.92 -10.92
CA HIS A 19 11.76 22.08 -11.30
C HIS A 19 11.17 23.43 -10.87
N ALA A 20 9.84 23.50 -10.68
CA ALA A 20 9.16 24.70 -10.22
C ALA A 20 9.19 24.85 -8.68
N LEU A 21 9.49 23.78 -7.94
CA LEU A 21 9.45 23.73 -6.48
C LEU A 21 10.76 24.23 -5.84
N LYS A 22 11.11 25.50 -6.07
CA LYS A 22 12.42 26.08 -5.69
C LYS A 22 12.69 26.13 -4.17
N ASN A 23 11.65 26.24 -3.35
CA ASN A 23 11.74 26.43 -1.89
C ASN A 23 11.17 25.25 -1.07
N VAL A 24 10.97 24.09 -1.70
CA VAL A 24 10.41 22.90 -1.03
C VAL A 24 11.53 21.93 -0.67
N LYS A 25 11.67 21.62 0.62
CA LYS A 25 12.70 20.68 1.11
C LYS A 25 12.29 19.21 0.96
N ILE A 26 10.99 18.92 1.07
CA ILE A 26 10.44 17.55 1.04
C ILE A 26 9.15 17.56 0.26
N CYS A 27 9.01 16.64 -0.69
CA CYS A 27 7.78 16.34 -1.39
C CYS A 27 7.54 14.84 -1.30
N GLN A 28 6.38 14.43 -0.76
CA GLN A 28 6.05 13.04 -0.51
C GLN A 28 4.66 12.75 -1.07
N GLY A 29 4.56 11.76 -1.95
CA GLY A 29 3.28 11.17 -2.32
C GLY A 29 2.70 10.41 -1.13
N ILE A 30 1.46 10.71 -0.75
CA ILE A 30 0.78 10.11 0.41
C ILE A 30 -0.30 9.12 -0.03
N GLY A 31 -0.59 9.03 -1.33
CA GLY A 31 -1.65 8.20 -1.89
C GLY A 31 -2.99 8.45 -1.20
N GLY A 32 -3.79 7.39 -1.06
CA GLY A 32 -5.10 7.43 -0.38
C GLY A 32 -5.04 7.61 1.15
N THR A 33 -3.87 7.93 1.73
CA THR A 33 -3.75 8.18 3.18
C THR A 33 -4.51 9.45 3.57
N LEU A 34 -4.53 10.46 2.70
CA LEU A 34 -5.23 11.72 2.94
C LEU A 34 -6.72 11.51 3.15
N ASP A 35 -7.37 10.68 2.33
CA ASP A 35 -8.80 10.37 2.45
C ASP A 35 -9.15 9.72 3.79
N THR A 36 -8.20 8.98 4.37
CA THR A 36 -8.37 8.36 5.68
C THR A 36 -8.24 9.40 6.81
N ILE A 37 -7.32 10.36 6.67
CA ILE A 37 -7.13 11.46 7.64
C ILE A 37 -8.30 12.44 7.58
N ALA A 38 -8.78 12.77 6.38
CA ALA A 38 -9.90 13.67 6.14
C ALA A 38 -11.26 13.08 6.55
N GLY A 39 -11.32 11.79 6.95
CA GLY A 39 -12.54 11.12 7.36
C GLY A 39 -13.44 10.65 6.21
N ASN A 40 -12.99 10.81 4.95
CA ASN A 40 -13.73 10.37 3.75
C ASN A 40 -13.81 8.84 3.67
N VAL A 41 -12.82 8.13 4.21
CA VAL A 41 -12.80 6.66 4.27
C VAL A 41 -12.78 6.21 5.73
N LYS A 42 -13.75 5.36 6.09
CA LYS A 42 -13.78 4.73 7.41
C LYS A 42 -12.61 3.77 7.56
N ARG A 43 -11.80 3.95 8.62
CA ARG A 43 -10.78 2.99 9.03
C ARG A 43 -11.41 1.68 9.50
N ALA A 44 -10.64 0.60 9.40
CA ALA A 44 -11.00 -0.66 10.04
C ALA A 44 -11.16 -0.49 11.56
N PRO A 45 -12.05 -1.26 12.22
CA PRO A 45 -12.18 -1.23 13.67
C PRO A 45 -10.85 -1.53 14.38
N LYS A 46 -10.68 -1.00 15.60
CA LYS A 46 -9.42 -1.11 16.38
C LYS A 46 -8.91 -2.55 16.53
N ILE A 47 -9.80 -3.54 16.62
CA ILE A 47 -9.42 -4.96 16.72
C ILE A 47 -8.58 -5.39 15.50
N TRP A 48 -9.01 -5.02 14.29
CA TRP A 48 -8.31 -5.36 13.05
C TRP A 48 -6.98 -4.61 12.92
N LEU A 49 -6.92 -3.36 13.40
CA LEU A 49 -5.68 -2.58 13.46
C LEU A 49 -4.68 -3.20 14.44
N ASN A 50 -5.11 -3.55 15.64
CA ASN A 50 -4.27 -4.15 16.68
C ASN A 50 -3.71 -5.51 16.25
N LEU A 51 -4.48 -6.28 15.48
CA LEU A 51 -4.04 -7.56 14.90
C LEU A 51 -3.18 -7.38 13.63
N SER A 52 -2.97 -6.15 13.14
CA SER A 52 -2.35 -5.87 11.83
C SER A 52 -3.06 -6.57 10.66
N LEU A 53 -4.36 -6.84 10.80
CA LEU A 53 -5.23 -7.52 9.84
C LEU A 53 -6.14 -6.56 9.08
N GLU A 54 -5.83 -5.27 9.06
CA GLU A 54 -6.60 -4.28 8.29
C GLU A 54 -6.74 -4.67 6.80
N TRP A 55 -5.70 -5.28 6.22
CA TRP A 55 -5.74 -5.77 4.84
C TRP A 55 -6.84 -6.82 4.63
N LEU A 56 -7.07 -7.69 5.61
CA LEU A 56 -8.08 -8.73 5.57
C LEU A 56 -9.48 -8.15 5.76
N TYR A 57 -9.63 -7.17 6.66
CA TYR A 57 -10.87 -6.41 6.80
C TYR A 57 -11.27 -5.75 5.47
N ARG A 58 -10.33 -5.06 4.81
CA ARG A 58 -10.56 -4.41 3.51
C ARG A 58 -10.89 -5.42 2.40
N LEU A 59 -10.32 -6.62 2.43
CA LEU A 59 -10.65 -7.70 1.50
C LEU A 59 -12.09 -8.19 1.67
N ILE A 60 -12.55 -8.34 2.93
CA ILE A 60 -13.91 -8.77 3.26
C ILE A 60 -14.93 -7.70 2.86
N CYS A 61 -14.65 -6.43 3.16
CA CYS A 61 -15.56 -5.32 2.86
C CYS A 61 -15.64 -4.99 1.36
N GLU A 62 -14.59 -5.29 0.58
CA GLU A 62 -14.53 -4.90 -0.84
C GLU A 62 -14.06 -6.07 -1.72
N PRO A 63 -14.91 -7.10 -1.94
CA PRO A 63 -14.53 -8.33 -2.63
C PRO A 63 -14.07 -8.13 -4.07
N LYS A 64 -14.42 -7.00 -4.69
CA LYS A 64 -13.90 -6.60 -6.02
C LYS A 64 -12.37 -6.51 -6.04
N ARG A 65 -11.73 -6.26 -4.89
CA ARG A 65 -10.27 -6.15 -4.75
C ARG A 65 -9.53 -7.49 -4.65
N ILE A 66 -10.26 -8.62 -4.52
CA ILE A 66 -9.69 -9.97 -4.40
C ILE A 66 -8.68 -10.25 -5.52
N LYS A 67 -8.97 -9.84 -6.77
CA LYS A 67 -8.07 -10.11 -7.92
C LYS A 67 -6.64 -9.59 -7.69
N ARG A 68 -6.48 -8.42 -7.05
CA ARG A 68 -5.17 -7.83 -6.75
C ARG A 68 -4.61 -8.32 -5.42
N GLN A 69 -5.47 -8.62 -4.46
CA GLN A 69 -5.07 -8.95 -3.07
C GLN A 69 -4.73 -10.43 -2.85
N LYS A 70 -5.02 -11.34 -3.80
CA LYS A 70 -4.61 -12.76 -3.76
C LYS A 70 -3.10 -12.99 -3.57
N VAL A 71 -2.26 -12.02 -3.94
CA VAL A 71 -0.81 -12.11 -3.74
C VAL A 71 -0.43 -12.07 -2.25
N LEU A 72 -1.24 -11.45 -1.39
CA LEU A 72 -0.92 -11.23 0.02
C LEU A 72 -0.92 -12.54 0.84
N PRO A 73 -1.95 -13.41 0.76
CA PRO A 73 -1.91 -14.71 1.43
C PRO A 73 -0.77 -15.61 0.93
N VAL A 74 -0.52 -15.60 -0.38
CA VAL A 74 0.57 -16.38 -0.99
C VAL A 74 1.93 -15.91 -0.45
N PHE A 75 2.14 -14.60 -0.35
CA PHE A 75 3.34 -14.03 0.23
C PHE A 75 3.48 -14.39 1.72
N ALA A 76 2.41 -14.25 2.51
CA ALA A 76 2.41 -14.61 3.93
C ALA A 76 2.79 -16.10 4.14
N ALA A 77 2.21 -17.00 3.34
CA ALA A 77 2.55 -18.42 3.38
C ALA A 77 4.02 -18.68 3.02
N LYS A 78 4.54 -18.03 1.98
CA LYS A 78 5.96 -18.12 1.59
C LYS A 78 6.89 -17.69 2.72
N VAL A 79 6.58 -16.56 3.38
CA VAL A 79 7.36 -16.07 4.53
C VAL A 79 7.31 -17.04 5.70
N LEU A 80 6.13 -17.61 6.00
CA LEU A 80 5.98 -18.58 7.08
C LEU A 80 6.78 -19.87 6.81
N ILE A 81 6.66 -20.43 5.61
CA ILE A 81 7.42 -21.61 5.18
C ILE A 81 8.93 -21.31 5.25
N HIS A 82 9.35 -20.14 4.78
CA HIS A 82 10.75 -19.72 4.86
C HIS A 82 11.24 -19.64 6.31
N ARG A 83 10.46 -19.07 7.22
CA ARG A 83 10.78 -19.03 8.66
C ARG A 83 10.87 -20.42 9.27
N LEU A 84 9.90 -21.30 8.98
CA LEU A 84 9.88 -22.68 9.50
C LEU A 84 11.08 -23.50 9.00
N ARG A 85 11.48 -23.32 7.74
CA ARG A 85 12.68 -23.96 7.16
C ARG A 85 13.99 -23.45 7.74
N ARG A 86 14.05 -22.18 8.18
CA ARG A 86 15.21 -21.61 8.89
C ARG A 86 15.30 -22.05 10.35
N LEU A 87 14.19 -22.48 10.96
CA LEU A 87 14.15 -22.98 12.34
C LEU A 87 14.53 -24.46 12.44
N HIS A 88 14.35 -25.24 11.37
CA HIS A 88 14.70 -26.67 11.30
C HIS A 88 16.06 -26.92 10.60
N ARG A 89 16.87 -25.88 10.43
CA ARG A 89 18.27 -25.92 9.99
C ARG A 89 19.13 -25.30 11.07
#